data_AF-A0A7J4GTE3-F1
#
_entry.id   AF-A0A7J4GTE3-F1
#
_cell.length_a   1.000
_cell.length_b   1.000
_cell.length_c   1.000
_cell.angle_alpha   90.00
_cell.angle_beta   90.00
_cell.angle_gamma   90.00
#
_symmetry.space_group_name_H-M   'P 1'
#
loop_
_entity.id
_entity.type
_entity.pdbx_description
1 polymer ?
#
loop_
_entity_poly.entity_id
_entity_poly.type
_entity_poly.pdbx_seq_one_letter_code
_entity_poly.pdbx_strand_id
1 'polypeptide(L)'
;MSISPVNDDGYAMVGVTSEVTATIANLGVRDMTSSEGSKLEVTFYTSAPFASELATVNVEKALVIGETIDVSIPFTFIGNDQYRIVAKVDEDKLIAEEEENNNELYKNIYAVSSIDGYVSNISVFAGDGLAGKDHPITFDLGMANLPSEGTYRLHFNVSIDGTFGWGEVLAISMEDMTGFYPIGTGYQVGSCAGKALNGSTLTTRTDCEAVHPPTTQDGVTYETWKSGPYGFIDFNSSYNHQTVVMPWIPNKDRTDTYNISVEVSSVINVDETNDLVYVGITIEKLTTNLVV
;
A
#
# COMPACT_ATOMS: atom_id res chain seq x y z
N MET A 1 -8.20 -11.89 25.20
CA MET A 1 -7.34 -12.04 24.00
C MET A 1 -7.62 -10.90 23.04
N SER A 2 -6.56 -10.23 22.57
CA SER A 2 -6.59 -9.17 21.56
C SER A 2 -5.67 -9.53 20.39
N ILE A 3 -5.93 -8.92 19.23
CA ILE A 3 -5.14 -9.09 18.01
C ILE A 3 -4.96 -7.69 17.42
N SER A 4 -3.72 -7.30 17.12
CA SER A 4 -3.41 -5.96 16.60
C SER A 4 -2.12 -5.98 15.76
N PRO A 5 -2.03 -5.26 14.63
CA PRO A 5 -3.05 -4.34 14.12
C PRO A 5 -4.22 -5.06 13.43
N VAL A 6 -5.34 -4.35 13.32
CA VAL A 6 -6.51 -4.69 12.51
C VAL A 6 -6.84 -3.52 11.61
N ASN A 7 -7.58 -3.74 10.53
CA ASN A 7 -8.07 -2.65 9.67
C ASN A 7 -9.19 -1.85 10.37
N ASP A 8 -9.69 -0.80 9.71
CA ASP A 8 -10.69 0.11 10.26
C ASP A 8 -12.04 -0.57 10.58
N ASP A 9 -12.35 -1.68 9.91
CA ASP A 9 -13.53 -2.52 10.18
C ASP A 9 -13.31 -3.55 11.32
N GLY A 10 -12.09 -3.61 11.88
CA GLY A 10 -11.72 -4.55 12.94
C GLY A 10 -11.34 -5.94 12.45
N TYR A 11 -11.07 -6.12 11.15
CA TYR A 11 -10.57 -7.37 10.58
C TYR A 11 -9.05 -7.46 10.63
N ALA A 12 -8.53 -8.69 10.74
CA ALA A 12 -7.11 -8.92 10.59
C ALA A 12 -6.68 -8.66 9.14
N MET A 13 -5.47 -8.14 8.95
CA MET A 13 -4.96 -7.80 7.63
C MET A 13 -4.09 -8.94 7.09
N VAL A 14 -4.49 -9.51 5.95
CA VAL A 14 -3.74 -10.61 5.32
C VAL A 14 -2.35 -10.13 4.90
N GLY A 15 -1.34 -10.92 5.26
CA GLY A 15 0.07 -10.67 4.97
C GLY A 15 0.75 -9.66 5.92
N VAL A 16 -0.01 -8.97 6.77
CA VAL A 16 0.53 -8.06 7.80
C VAL A 16 0.65 -8.83 9.12
N THR A 17 1.82 -8.76 9.76
CA THR A 17 2.03 -9.40 11.07
C THR A 17 1.25 -8.67 12.15
N SER A 18 0.43 -9.43 12.89
CA SER A 18 -0.28 -8.99 14.09
C SER A 18 0.32 -9.61 15.34
N GLU A 19 0.28 -8.88 16.44
CA GLU A 19 0.50 -9.41 17.79
C GLU A 19 -0.82 -9.99 18.33
N VAL A 20 -0.81 -11.29 18.62
CA VAL A 20 -1.88 -11.97 19.36
C VAL A 20 -1.51 -11.93 20.83
N THR A 21 -2.33 -11.29 21.66
CA THR A 21 -2.06 -11.14 23.10
C THR A 21 -3.13 -11.83 23.93
N ALA A 22 -2.71 -12.70 24.85
CA ALA A 22 -3.55 -13.30 25.88
C ALA A 22 -3.22 -12.68 27.24
N THR A 23 -4.25 -12.26 27.97
CA THR A 23 -4.12 -11.77 29.35
C THR A 23 -4.39 -12.93 30.29
N ILE A 24 -3.37 -13.33 31.05
CA ILE A 24 -3.47 -14.36 32.08
C ILE A 24 -3.67 -13.67 33.42
N ALA A 25 -4.55 -14.21 34.26
CA ALA A 25 -4.87 -13.64 35.56
C ALA A 25 -4.90 -14.73 36.63
N ASN A 26 -4.24 -14.52 37.76
CA ASN A 26 -4.44 -15.38 38.93
C ASN A 26 -5.70 -14.92 39.67
N LEU A 27 -6.83 -15.58 39.41
CA LEU A 27 -8.11 -15.34 40.08
C LEU A 27 -8.36 -16.29 41.26
N GLY A 28 -7.34 -17.03 41.69
CA GLY A 28 -7.42 -17.95 42.81
C GLY A 28 -7.45 -17.25 44.17
N VAL A 29 -7.44 -18.05 45.23
CA VAL A 29 -7.47 -17.58 46.63
C VAL A 29 -6.08 -17.44 47.28
N ARG A 30 -4.99 -17.66 46.51
CA ARG A 30 -3.61 -17.57 46.98
C ARG A 30 -2.64 -17.11 45.89
N ASP A 31 -1.48 -16.63 46.31
CA ASP A 31 -0.37 -16.35 45.42
C ASP A 31 0.20 -17.65 44.82
N MET A 32 0.72 -17.55 43.61
CA MET A 32 1.55 -18.59 43.02
C MET A 32 2.90 -18.65 43.74
N THR A 33 3.43 -19.85 43.92
CA THR A 33 4.80 -20.06 44.37
C THR A 33 5.77 -19.80 43.22
N SER A 34 7.04 -19.53 43.52
CA SER A 34 8.08 -19.37 42.49
C SER A 34 8.24 -20.62 41.61
N SER A 35 8.00 -21.81 42.15
CA SER A 35 8.04 -23.06 41.37
C SER A 35 6.85 -23.22 40.42
N GLU A 36 5.68 -22.67 40.76
CA GLU A 36 4.53 -22.62 39.85
C GLU A 36 4.78 -21.58 38.76
N GLY A 37 5.34 -20.41 39.12
CA GLY A 37 5.71 -19.38 38.16
C GLY A 37 6.71 -19.85 37.08
N SER A 38 7.68 -20.70 37.43
CA SER A 38 8.62 -21.28 36.46
C SER A 38 8.00 -22.31 35.51
N LYS A 39 6.77 -22.76 35.79
CA LYS A 39 6.00 -23.71 34.99
C LYS A 39 4.83 -23.05 34.26
N LEU A 40 4.63 -21.75 34.45
CA LEU A 40 3.53 -21.02 33.85
C LEU A 40 3.82 -20.87 32.35
N GLU A 41 3.17 -21.69 31.55
CA GLU A 41 3.30 -21.69 30.09
C GLU A 41 1.97 -21.34 29.44
N VAL A 42 2.04 -20.59 28.35
CA VAL A 42 0.89 -20.25 27.50
C VAL A 42 1.17 -20.72 26.09
N THR A 43 0.30 -21.59 25.58
CA THR A 43 0.39 -22.13 24.23
C THR A 43 -0.71 -21.56 23.35
N PHE A 44 -0.32 -21.07 22.17
CA PHE A 44 -1.21 -20.49 21.18
C PHE A 44 -1.42 -21.44 20.01
N TYR A 45 -2.66 -21.51 19.54
CA TYR A 45 -3.07 -22.34 18.41
C TYR A 45 -3.95 -21.57 17.43
N THR A 46 -3.94 -21.99 16.17
CA THR A 46 -5.11 -21.85 15.30
C THR A 46 -5.95 -23.13 15.38
N SER A 47 -7.28 -23.01 15.35
CA SER A 47 -8.17 -24.17 15.19
C SER A 47 -9.04 -24.08 13.93
N ALA A 48 -9.06 -22.92 13.28
CA ALA A 48 -9.66 -22.66 11.99
C ALA A 48 -8.85 -21.52 11.33
N PRO A 49 -8.70 -21.51 10.00
CA PRO A 49 -9.18 -22.51 9.03
C PRO A 49 -8.40 -23.84 9.08
N PHE A 50 -7.28 -23.89 9.80
CA PHE A 50 -6.49 -25.09 10.06
C PHE A 50 -6.13 -25.20 11.55
N ALA A 51 -5.84 -26.42 11.99
CA ALA A 51 -5.37 -26.71 13.33
C ALA A 51 -3.83 -26.73 13.36
N SER A 52 -3.21 -25.85 14.13
CA SER A 52 -1.75 -25.78 14.26
C SER A 52 -1.35 -25.08 15.55
N GLU A 53 -0.29 -25.57 16.20
CA GLU A 53 0.40 -24.82 17.26
C GLU A 53 1.20 -23.69 16.64
N LEU A 54 1.04 -22.49 17.19
CA LEU A 54 1.75 -21.29 16.74
C LEU A 54 3.02 -21.06 17.54
N ALA A 55 2.91 -21.11 18.86
CA ALA A 55 4.03 -20.92 19.78
C ALA A 55 3.62 -21.33 21.20
N THR A 56 4.62 -21.73 21.98
CA THR A 56 4.55 -21.90 23.44
C THR A 56 5.46 -20.86 24.08
N VAL A 57 4.95 -20.11 25.05
CA VAL A 57 5.69 -19.07 25.77
C VAL A 57 5.76 -19.44 27.25
N ASN A 58 6.97 -19.60 27.78
CA ASN A 58 7.18 -19.69 29.22
C ASN A 58 7.22 -18.29 29.82
N VAL A 59 6.31 -18.02 30.76
CA VAL A 59 6.13 -16.72 31.39
C VAL A 59 7.20 -16.48 32.46
N GLU A 60 7.75 -17.54 33.04
CA GLU A 60 8.77 -17.53 34.11
C GLU A 60 8.44 -16.58 35.28
N LYS A 61 7.14 -16.40 35.57
CA LYS A 61 6.67 -15.45 36.59
C LYS A 61 5.54 -16.04 37.41
N ALA A 62 5.69 -15.98 38.73
CA ALA A 62 4.62 -16.27 39.67
C ALA A 62 3.71 -15.04 39.79
N LEU A 63 2.40 -15.24 39.66
CA LEU A 63 1.39 -14.18 39.79
C LEU A 63 0.81 -14.18 41.21
N VAL A 64 0.76 -13.01 41.85
CA VAL A 64 0.02 -12.82 43.11
C VAL A 64 -1.49 -12.78 42.85
N ILE A 65 -2.31 -12.92 43.89
CA ILE A 65 -3.79 -12.87 43.75
C ILE A 65 -4.22 -11.58 43.05
N GLY A 66 -5.04 -11.73 42.01
CA GLY A 66 -5.57 -10.63 41.21
C GLY A 66 -4.57 -9.99 40.24
N GLU A 67 -3.31 -10.46 40.22
CA GLU A 67 -2.32 -10.00 39.24
C GLU A 67 -2.61 -10.56 37.85
N THR A 68 -2.34 -9.74 36.85
CA THR A 68 -2.44 -10.10 35.44
C THR A 68 -1.10 -9.97 34.73
N ILE A 69 -0.91 -10.75 33.67
CA ILE A 69 0.21 -10.60 32.74
C ILE A 69 -0.28 -10.81 31.31
N ASP A 70 0.22 -9.98 30.40
CA ASP A 70 -0.02 -10.13 28.97
C ASP A 70 1.11 -10.96 28.36
N VAL A 71 0.73 -11.96 27.55
CA VAL A 71 1.62 -12.83 26.81
C VAL A 71 1.28 -12.69 25.33
N SER A 72 2.27 -12.38 24.50
CA SER A 72 2.06 -12.03 23.09
C SER A 72 2.92 -12.89 22.16
N ILE A 73 2.38 -13.18 20.97
CA ILE A 73 3.10 -13.81 19.88
C ILE A 73 2.84 -13.07 18.56
N PRO A 74 3.83 -12.98 17.65
CA PRO A 74 3.60 -12.52 16.30
C PRO A 74 2.87 -13.59 15.48
N PHE A 75 1.90 -13.17 14.66
CA PHE A 75 1.17 -14.04 13.75
C PHE A 75 0.78 -13.30 12.47
N THR A 76 1.10 -13.89 11.31
CA THR A 76 0.70 -13.36 10.00
C THR A 76 -0.43 -14.21 9.43
N PHE A 77 -1.56 -13.56 9.14
CA PHE A 77 -2.69 -14.21 8.45
C PHE A 77 -2.38 -14.38 6.97
N ILE A 78 -2.54 -15.58 6.43
CA ILE A 78 -2.06 -15.91 5.07
C ILE A 78 -3.16 -15.85 4.00
N GLY A 79 -4.42 -15.74 4.38
CA GLY A 79 -5.54 -15.81 3.44
C GLY A 79 -6.83 -15.20 4.00
N ASN A 80 -7.75 -14.90 3.09
CA ASN A 80 -9.07 -14.35 3.40
C ASN A 80 -9.97 -15.43 4.01
N ASP A 81 -9.95 -15.57 5.33
CA ASP A 81 -10.61 -16.67 6.03
C ASP A 81 -11.05 -16.27 7.44
N GLN A 82 -11.93 -17.10 8.02
CA GLN A 82 -12.28 -17.04 9.43
C GLN A 82 -11.24 -17.78 10.25
N TYR A 83 -10.48 -17.05 11.06
CA TYR A 83 -9.53 -17.61 12.01
C TYR A 83 -10.16 -17.77 13.37
N ARG A 84 -9.79 -18.85 14.05
CA ARG A 84 -10.02 -19.04 15.48
C ARG A 84 -8.67 -19.25 16.15
N ILE A 85 -8.25 -18.25 16.91
CA ILE A 85 -7.03 -18.31 17.71
C ILE A 85 -7.40 -18.76 19.11
N VAL A 86 -6.66 -19.71 19.65
CA VAL A 86 -6.86 -20.28 20.98
C VAL A 86 -5.60 -20.07 21.78
N ALA A 87 -5.73 -19.66 23.04
CA ALA A 87 -4.63 -19.63 24.01
C ALA A 87 -5.02 -20.56 25.16
N LYS A 88 -4.08 -21.41 25.54
CA LYS A 88 -4.21 -22.32 26.68
C LYS A 88 -3.11 -22.03 27.67
N VAL A 89 -3.44 -21.91 28.95
CA VAL A 89 -2.47 -21.75 30.04
C VAL A 89 -2.32 -23.07 30.77
N ASP A 90 -1.08 -23.44 31.13
CA ASP A 90 -0.76 -24.68 31.85
C ASP A 90 -1.42 -25.94 31.23
N GLU A 91 -1.28 -26.13 29.91
CA GLU A 91 -1.93 -27.24 29.21
C GLU A 91 -1.47 -28.63 29.72
N ASP A 92 -0.22 -28.72 30.19
CA ASP A 92 0.36 -29.92 30.79
C ASP A 92 -0.11 -30.16 32.24
N LYS A 93 -0.89 -29.24 32.82
CA LYS A 93 -1.46 -29.33 34.18
C LYS A 93 -0.41 -29.51 35.26
N LEU A 94 0.65 -28.71 35.17
CA LEU A 94 1.80 -28.75 36.10
C LEU A 94 1.57 -27.89 37.34
N ILE A 95 0.54 -27.04 37.32
CA ILE A 95 0.08 -26.17 38.40
C ILE A 95 -1.31 -26.69 38.82
N ALA A 96 -1.49 -26.96 40.12
CA ALA A 96 -2.77 -27.46 40.62
C ALA A 96 -3.71 -26.29 40.91
N GLU A 97 -4.84 -26.24 40.20
CA GLU A 97 -5.83 -25.18 40.30
C GLU A 97 -7.14 -25.67 40.95
N GLU A 98 -8.00 -24.73 41.36
CA GLU A 98 -9.34 -25.08 41.89
C GLU A 98 -10.29 -25.48 40.75
N GLU A 99 -10.17 -24.82 39.60
CA GLU A 99 -10.91 -25.09 38.37
C GLU A 99 -9.90 -25.34 37.26
N GLU A 100 -10.03 -26.47 36.57
CA GLU A 100 -9.07 -26.91 35.54
C GLU A 100 -9.64 -26.69 34.12
N ASN A 101 -10.90 -26.24 34.01
CA ASN A 101 -11.60 -26.07 32.74
C ASN A 101 -11.71 -24.61 32.28
N ASN A 102 -11.10 -23.67 33.01
CA ASN A 102 -11.05 -22.24 32.68
C ASN A 102 -9.71 -21.80 32.07
N ASN A 103 -8.83 -22.75 31.76
CA ASN A 103 -7.48 -22.51 31.25
C ASN A 103 -7.40 -22.33 29.73
N GLU A 104 -8.54 -22.21 29.06
CA GLU A 104 -8.62 -22.01 27.61
C GLU A 104 -9.46 -20.77 27.27
N LEU A 105 -8.93 -19.93 26.38
CA LEU A 105 -9.67 -18.82 25.78
C LEU A 105 -9.47 -18.83 24.27
N TYR A 106 -10.50 -18.44 23.51
CA TYR A 106 -10.39 -18.27 22.07
C TYR A 106 -10.93 -16.92 21.59
N LYS A 107 -10.43 -16.49 20.44
CA LYS A 107 -10.91 -15.33 19.69
C LYS A 107 -11.15 -15.73 18.24
N ASN A 108 -12.35 -15.44 17.75
CA ASN A 108 -12.65 -15.49 16.33
C ASN A 108 -12.33 -14.13 15.70
N ILE A 109 -11.65 -14.14 14.57
CA ILE A 109 -11.38 -12.96 13.75
C ILE A 109 -11.44 -13.35 12.28
N TYR A 110 -12.02 -12.49 11.45
CA TYR A 110 -11.96 -12.66 10.00
C TYR A 110 -10.74 -11.90 9.48
N ALA A 111 -9.95 -12.52 8.60
CA ALA A 111 -8.83 -11.87 7.95
C ALA A 111 -9.23 -11.50 6.51
N VAL A 112 -8.87 -10.30 6.08
CA VAL A 112 -9.12 -9.81 4.72
C VAL A 112 -7.89 -9.11 4.15
N SER A 113 -7.73 -9.18 2.84
CA SER A 113 -6.80 -8.31 2.13
C SER A 113 -7.24 -6.87 2.35
N SER A 114 -6.34 -6.04 2.86
CA SER A 114 -6.60 -4.64 3.22
C SER A 114 -5.61 -3.69 2.55
N ILE A 115 -4.90 -4.15 1.52
CA ILE A 115 -3.93 -3.33 0.78
C ILE A 115 -4.67 -2.19 0.12
N ASP A 116 -4.17 -0.98 0.33
CA ASP A 116 -4.79 0.24 -0.11
C ASP A 116 -3.75 1.14 -0.77
N GLY A 117 -4.07 1.73 -1.91
CA GLY A 117 -3.20 2.65 -2.63
C GLY A 117 -3.81 4.04 -2.64
N TYR A 118 -3.06 5.05 -2.21
CA TYR A 118 -3.60 6.39 -2.00
C TYR A 118 -2.77 7.48 -2.66
N VAL A 119 -3.41 8.62 -2.90
CA VAL A 119 -2.75 9.88 -3.31
C VAL A 119 -3.13 11.02 -2.37
N SER A 120 -2.17 11.89 -2.07
CA SER A 120 -2.40 13.05 -1.19
C SER A 120 -1.47 14.23 -1.52
N ASN A 121 -1.66 15.35 -0.82
CA ASN A 121 -0.76 16.50 -0.82
C ASN A 121 -0.42 17.08 -2.20
N ILE A 122 -1.38 17.07 -3.13
CA ILE A 122 -1.18 17.71 -4.42
C ILE A 122 -1.00 19.23 -4.28
N SER A 123 -0.01 19.76 -4.97
CA SER A 123 0.30 21.18 -5.03
C SER A 123 0.98 21.52 -6.35
N VAL A 124 0.92 22.80 -6.72
CA VAL A 124 1.57 23.33 -7.92
C VAL A 124 2.41 24.52 -7.53
N PHE A 125 3.68 24.52 -7.91
CA PHE A 125 4.54 25.67 -7.68
C PHE A 125 4.19 26.80 -8.64
N ALA A 126 3.49 27.82 -8.14
CA ALA A 126 3.06 28.95 -8.94
C ALA A 126 4.24 29.80 -9.46
N GLY A 127 5.40 29.80 -8.81
CA GLY A 127 6.53 30.65 -9.22
C GLY A 127 6.13 32.13 -9.34
N ASP A 128 6.33 32.71 -10.51
CA ASP A 128 5.88 34.07 -10.85
C ASP A 128 4.46 34.13 -11.46
N GLY A 129 3.78 32.99 -11.56
CA GLY A 129 2.43 32.86 -12.07
C GLY A 129 2.30 33.04 -13.59
N LEU A 130 3.40 32.96 -14.34
CA LEU A 130 3.42 33.26 -15.78
C LEU A 130 3.52 32.01 -16.66
N ALA A 131 2.62 31.90 -17.63
CA ALA A 131 2.59 30.83 -18.60
C ALA A 131 3.86 30.76 -19.45
N GLY A 132 4.19 29.57 -19.95
CA GLY A 132 5.45 29.34 -20.68
C GLY A 132 6.68 29.20 -19.78
N LYS A 133 6.48 29.15 -18.46
CA LYS A 133 7.50 28.80 -17.46
C LYS A 133 7.13 27.50 -16.77
N ASP A 134 8.11 26.91 -16.11
CA ASP A 134 7.93 25.67 -15.37
C ASP A 134 7.17 25.93 -14.06
N HIS A 135 6.11 25.15 -13.84
CA HIS A 135 5.26 25.12 -12.67
C HIS A 135 5.18 23.68 -12.14
N PRO A 136 6.21 23.17 -11.45
CA PRO A 136 6.24 21.80 -10.98
C PRO A 136 4.99 21.41 -10.16
N ILE A 137 4.41 20.27 -10.49
CA ILE A 137 3.31 19.63 -9.77
C ILE A 137 3.94 18.64 -8.78
N THR A 138 3.58 18.75 -7.51
CA THR A 138 4.05 17.86 -6.44
C THR A 138 2.86 17.15 -5.82
N PHE A 139 2.97 15.86 -5.56
CA PHE A 139 1.96 15.06 -4.84
C PHE A 139 2.62 13.85 -4.19
N ASP A 140 1.96 13.28 -3.20
CA ASP A 140 2.43 12.10 -2.50
C ASP A 140 1.62 10.87 -2.91
N LEU A 141 2.33 9.79 -3.21
CA LEU A 141 1.77 8.47 -3.46
C LEU A 141 2.14 7.53 -2.33
N GLY A 142 1.27 6.61 -1.97
CA GLY A 142 1.65 5.54 -1.06
C GLY A 142 0.73 4.34 -1.12
N MET A 143 1.13 3.28 -0.42
CA MET A 143 0.29 2.10 -0.22
C MET A 143 0.29 1.67 1.25
N ALA A 144 -0.90 1.53 1.83
CA ALA A 144 -1.09 1.07 3.21
C ALA A 144 -1.26 -0.44 3.27
N ASN A 145 -1.08 -0.99 4.48
CA ASN A 145 -1.33 -2.39 4.83
C ASN A 145 -0.60 -3.40 3.93
N LEU A 146 0.59 -3.02 3.46
CA LEU A 146 1.43 -3.88 2.63
C LEU A 146 1.92 -5.09 3.44
N PRO A 147 1.77 -6.31 2.91
CA PRO A 147 2.37 -7.49 3.49
C PRO A 147 3.87 -7.37 3.70
N SER A 148 4.39 -8.12 4.68
CA SER A 148 5.82 -8.09 5.03
C SER A 148 6.71 -8.48 3.86
N GLU A 149 6.20 -9.35 2.97
CA GLU A 149 6.90 -9.82 1.77
C GLU A 149 6.21 -9.35 0.50
N GLY A 150 6.99 -9.21 -0.57
CA GLY A 150 6.50 -8.88 -1.89
C GLY A 150 6.64 -7.41 -2.28
N THR A 151 6.27 -7.15 -3.53
CA THR A 151 6.29 -5.82 -4.14
C THR A 151 4.95 -5.58 -4.78
N TYR A 152 4.38 -4.40 -4.55
CA TYR A 152 3.03 -4.03 -4.93
C TYR A 152 3.07 -2.78 -5.79
N ARG A 153 2.45 -2.86 -6.96
CA ARG A 153 2.46 -1.78 -7.93
C ARG A 153 1.26 -0.87 -7.77
N LEU A 154 1.52 0.42 -7.56
CA LEU A 154 0.55 1.49 -7.67
C LEU A 154 0.74 2.20 -9.01
N HIS A 155 -0.29 2.21 -9.84
CA HIS A 155 -0.34 3.05 -11.03
C HIS A 155 -0.94 4.40 -10.67
N PHE A 156 -0.59 5.44 -11.41
CA PHE A 156 -1.21 6.74 -11.30
C PHE A 156 -1.31 7.44 -12.65
N ASN A 157 -2.29 8.33 -12.78
CA ASN A 157 -2.52 9.18 -13.92
C ASN A 157 -2.64 10.63 -13.46
N VAL A 158 -2.20 11.57 -14.29
CA VAL A 158 -2.33 13.01 -14.03
C VAL A 158 -3.11 13.66 -15.16
N SER A 159 -4.24 14.29 -14.83
CA SER A 159 -5.06 15.06 -15.77
C SER A 159 -4.90 16.55 -15.52
N ILE A 160 -4.91 17.35 -16.59
CA ILE A 160 -4.80 18.80 -16.53
C ILE A 160 -5.85 19.40 -17.47
N ASP A 161 -6.91 19.95 -16.89
CA ASP A 161 -8.04 20.50 -17.64
C ASP A 161 -8.12 22.02 -17.50
N GLY A 162 -8.06 22.74 -18.62
CA GLY A 162 -8.24 24.19 -18.69
C GLY A 162 -9.72 24.60 -18.83
N THR A 163 -10.02 25.88 -18.59
CA THR A 163 -11.40 26.43 -18.54
C THR A 163 -12.17 26.30 -19.86
N PHE A 164 -11.49 26.13 -20.99
CA PHE A 164 -12.09 26.13 -22.32
C PHE A 164 -12.29 24.76 -22.97
N GLY A 165 -12.19 23.65 -22.22
CA GLY A 165 -12.48 22.30 -22.74
C GLY A 165 -11.52 21.81 -23.84
N TRP A 166 -10.48 22.58 -24.15
CA TRP A 166 -9.27 22.12 -24.82
C TRP A 166 -8.40 21.50 -23.74
N GLY A 167 -8.79 20.31 -23.28
CA GLY A 167 -7.97 19.51 -22.38
C GLY A 167 -6.60 19.35 -23.04
N GLU A 168 -5.59 20.04 -22.53
CA GLU A 168 -4.23 19.57 -22.69
C GLU A 168 -4.16 18.36 -21.76
N VAL A 169 -4.78 17.26 -22.19
CA VAL A 169 -4.52 15.95 -21.61
C VAL A 169 -3.05 15.74 -21.90
N LEU A 170 -2.22 16.15 -20.95
CA LEU A 170 -0.86 15.67 -20.80
C LEU A 170 -1.01 14.21 -20.38
N ALA A 171 -1.53 13.38 -21.29
CA ALA A 171 -1.22 11.96 -21.32
C ALA A 171 0.29 11.96 -21.48
N ILE A 172 0.97 11.73 -20.35
CA ILE A 172 2.36 12.02 -20.09
C ILE A 172 3.18 11.81 -21.37
N SER A 173 3.60 12.89 -22.04
CA SER A 173 4.43 12.77 -23.23
C SER A 173 5.83 12.37 -22.80
N MET A 174 6.04 11.08 -22.56
CA MET A 174 7.30 10.48 -22.16
C MET A 174 8.24 10.28 -23.36
N GLU A 175 8.11 11.09 -24.43
CA GLU A 175 8.91 10.93 -25.65
C GLU A 175 10.40 11.23 -25.42
N ASP A 176 10.78 11.84 -24.29
CA ASP A 176 12.19 12.19 -23.97
C ASP A 176 12.69 11.71 -22.58
N MET A 177 11.95 10.88 -21.84
CA MET A 177 12.45 10.34 -20.55
C MET A 177 13.32 9.09 -20.74
N THR A 178 14.48 9.26 -21.39
CA THR A 178 15.54 8.25 -21.39
C THR A 178 16.35 8.35 -20.09
N GLY A 179 15.90 7.68 -19.02
CA GLY A 179 16.61 7.72 -17.73
C GLY A 179 16.27 6.54 -16.83
N PHE A 180 17.30 5.78 -16.44
CA PHE A 180 17.24 4.88 -15.28
C PHE A 180 17.36 5.76 -14.03
N TYR A 181 16.25 5.97 -13.32
CA TYR A 181 16.26 6.73 -12.08
C TYR A 181 16.84 5.86 -10.95
N PRO A 182 17.89 6.30 -10.23
CA PRO A 182 18.36 5.59 -9.06
C PRO A 182 17.26 5.54 -7.99
N ILE A 183 17.33 4.52 -7.13
CA ILE A 183 16.48 4.35 -5.95
C ILE A 183 16.35 5.70 -5.24
N GLY A 184 15.12 6.24 -5.18
CA GLY A 184 14.81 7.51 -4.51
C GLY A 184 14.43 8.72 -5.40
N THR A 185 14.22 8.56 -6.72
CA THR A 185 13.83 9.70 -7.61
C THR A 185 12.57 9.53 -8.46
N GLY A 186 11.64 8.66 -8.06
CA GLY A 186 10.22 8.86 -8.35
C GLY A 186 9.72 8.30 -9.68
N TYR A 187 8.91 7.25 -9.57
CA TYR A 187 8.07 6.62 -10.60
C TYR A 187 8.73 6.11 -11.89
N GLN A 188 8.19 5.00 -12.36
CA GLN A 188 8.45 4.44 -13.67
C GLN A 188 7.30 4.78 -14.59
N VAL A 189 7.62 4.83 -15.86
CA VAL A 189 6.64 5.01 -16.90
C VAL A 189 6.70 3.79 -17.82
N GLY A 190 5.55 3.20 -18.13
CA GLY A 190 5.52 1.95 -18.88
C GLY A 190 6.20 2.12 -20.25
N SER A 191 7.44 1.66 -20.44
CA SER A 191 8.10 1.76 -21.74
C SER A 191 7.54 0.69 -22.67
N CYS A 192 6.92 1.10 -23.77
CA CYS A 192 6.42 0.18 -24.78
C CYS A 192 7.49 -0.03 -25.85
N ALA A 193 8.64 -0.57 -25.44
CA ALA A 193 9.64 -1.04 -26.38
C ALA A 193 9.29 -2.48 -26.80
N GLY A 194 8.60 -2.63 -27.94
CA GLY A 194 8.37 -3.94 -28.55
C GLY A 194 9.48 -4.31 -29.53
N LYS A 195 9.99 -5.55 -29.45
CA LYS A 195 10.21 -6.39 -30.64
C LYS A 195 9.97 -7.86 -30.29
N ALA A 196 9.34 -8.59 -31.21
CA ALA A 196 9.69 -9.99 -31.43
C ALA A 196 9.81 -10.28 -32.93
N LEU A 197 11.02 -10.67 -33.38
CA LEU A 197 11.25 -11.28 -34.70
C LEU A 197 10.96 -12.80 -34.70
N ASN A 198 10.54 -13.39 -33.57
CA ASN A 198 10.48 -14.83 -33.37
C ASN A 198 9.14 -15.42 -32.89
N GLY A 199 8.03 -14.67 -32.89
CA GLY A 199 6.71 -15.25 -32.63
C GLY A 199 6.41 -15.69 -31.19
N SER A 200 6.96 -15.04 -30.17
CA SER A 200 6.50 -15.20 -28.79
C SER A 200 5.45 -14.16 -28.41
N THR A 201 4.43 -14.59 -27.67
CA THR A 201 3.26 -13.82 -27.25
C THR A 201 3.67 -12.81 -26.16
N LEU A 202 3.65 -11.51 -26.46
CA LEU A 202 3.51 -10.51 -25.40
C LEU A 202 2.03 -10.40 -25.07
N THR A 203 1.65 -10.98 -23.94
CA THR A 203 0.36 -10.73 -23.29
C THR A 203 0.12 -9.23 -23.20
N THR A 204 -1.09 -8.81 -23.58
CA THR A 204 -1.64 -7.45 -23.47
C THR A 204 -1.14 -6.74 -22.21
N ARG A 205 -0.12 -5.90 -22.36
CA ARG A 205 0.38 -5.02 -21.31
C ARG A 205 -0.64 -3.87 -21.23
N THR A 206 -1.40 -3.78 -20.13
CA THR A 206 -2.41 -2.73 -19.88
C THR A 206 -1.82 -1.32 -19.88
N ASP A 207 -0.49 -1.21 -19.88
CA ASP A 207 0.31 -0.01 -19.93
C ASP A 207 0.85 0.32 -21.33
N CYS A 208 0.30 -0.27 -22.40
CA CYS A 208 0.67 0.04 -23.79
C CYS A 208 -0.55 0.22 -24.70
N GLU A 209 -0.55 1.30 -25.49
CA GLU A 209 -1.53 1.53 -26.54
C GLU A 209 -0.91 1.24 -27.92
N ALA A 210 -1.66 0.53 -28.77
CA ALA A 210 -1.27 0.31 -30.16
C ALA A 210 -1.41 1.61 -30.96
N VAL A 211 -0.36 2.03 -31.66
CA VAL A 211 -0.45 3.17 -32.58
C VAL A 211 -1.08 2.70 -33.89
N HIS A 212 -2.22 3.30 -34.25
CA HIS A 212 -2.87 3.07 -35.53
C HIS A 212 -2.85 4.34 -36.40
N PRO A 213 -2.40 4.25 -37.67
CA PRO A 213 -1.86 3.07 -38.36
C PRO A 213 -0.41 2.74 -37.93
N PRO A 214 0.02 1.46 -38.03
CA PRO A 214 1.40 1.06 -37.77
C PRO A 214 2.38 1.77 -38.72
N THR A 215 3.62 1.94 -38.28
CA THR A 215 4.63 2.71 -39.01
C THR A 215 5.36 1.83 -40.02
N THR A 216 5.43 2.24 -41.29
CA THR A 216 6.23 1.54 -42.32
C THR A 216 7.55 2.26 -42.55
N GLN A 217 8.66 1.56 -42.38
CA GLN A 217 10.00 2.04 -42.72
C GLN A 217 10.69 1.00 -43.63
N ASP A 218 11.26 1.43 -44.75
CA ASP A 218 11.92 0.58 -45.74
C ASP A 218 11.10 -0.63 -46.22
N GLY A 219 9.78 -0.47 -46.35
CA GLY A 219 8.87 -1.53 -46.82
C GLY A 219 8.52 -2.59 -45.77
N VAL A 220 8.95 -2.41 -44.53
CA VAL A 220 8.58 -3.26 -43.38
C VAL A 220 7.63 -2.48 -42.48
N THR A 221 6.49 -3.10 -42.15
CA THR A 221 5.51 -2.53 -41.21
C THR A 221 5.88 -2.93 -39.79
N TYR A 222 6.01 -1.93 -38.92
CA TYR A 222 6.27 -2.09 -37.50
C TYR A 222 5.01 -1.71 -36.73
N GLU A 223 4.55 -2.61 -35.86
CA GLU A 223 3.64 -2.21 -34.79
C GLU A 223 4.41 -1.28 -33.85
N THR A 224 4.04 -0.01 -33.86
CA THR A 224 4.54 0.99 -32.91
C THR A 224 3.59 1.02 -31.72
N TRP A 225 4.18 0.95 -30.53
CA TRP A 225 3.46 0.96 -29.26
C TRP A 225 3.87 2.21 -28.51
N LYS A 226 2.90 2.97 -28.00
CA LYS A 226 3.17 4.09 -27.10
C LYS A 226 3.04 3.63 -25.66
N SER A 227 3.94 4.14 -24.82
CA SER A 227 3.76 4.13 -23.36
C SER A 227 2.32 4.54 -23.05
N GLY A 228 1.61 3.69 -22.32
CA GLY A 228 0.26 3.98 -21.85
C GLY A 228 0.26 5.22 -20.94
N PRO A 229 -0.92 5.80 -20.64
CA PRO A 229 -1.02 7.09 -19.97
C PRO A 229 -0.61 7.07 -18.49
N TYR A 230 -0.15 5.94 -17.95
CA TYR A 230 0.06 5.73 -16.52
C TYR A 230 1.53 5.71 -16.13
N GLY A 231 1.87 6.44 -15.07
CA GLY A 231 3.07 6.20 -14.27
C GLY A 231 2.81 5.10 -13.25
N PHE A 232 3.86 4.48 -12.70
CA PHE A 232 3.73 3.53 -11.60
C PHE A 232 4.90 3.57 -10.63
N ILE A 233 4.65 3.17 -9.37
CA ILE A 233 5.66 2.94 -8.34
C ILE A 233 5.43 1.55 -7.76
N ASP A 234 6.54 0.85 -7.53
CA ASP A 234 6.56 -0.43 -6.86
C ASP A 234 6.89 -0.20 -5.36
N PHE A 235 5.93 -0.46 -4.49
CA PHE A 235 6.03 -0.32 -3.04
C PHE A 235 6.21 -1.68 -2.33
N ASN A 236 6.75 -1.66 -1.11
CA ASN A 236 6.80 -2.80 -0.20
C ASN A 236 6.68 -2.32 1.26
N SER A 237 6.64 -3.25 2.23
CA SER A 237 6.49 -2.94 3.65
C SER A 237 7.52 -1.93 4.23
N SER A 238 8.71 -1.84 3.63
CA SER A 238 9.78 -0.92 4.06
C SER A 238 9.85 0.39 3.24
N TYR A 239 9.15 0.44 2.11
CA TYR A 239 9.06 1.60 1.22
C TYR A 239 7.63 1.67 0.71
N ASN A 240 6.80 2.44 1.40
CA ASN A 240 5.35 2.47 1.22
C ASN A 240 4.80 3.88 0.91
N HIS A 241 5.71 4.84 0.68
CA HIS A 241 5.37 6.23 0.44
C HIS A 241 6.46 6.91 -0.42
N GLN A 242 6.05 7.78 -1.34
CA GLN A 242 6.94 8.56 -2.20
C GLN A 242 6.29 9.88 -2.64
N THR A 243 7.00 10.99 -2.43
CA THR A 243 6.67 12.27 -3.07
C THR A 243 7.11 12.25 -4.54
N VAL A 244 6.19 12.57 -5.44
CA VAL A 244 6.42 12.73 -6.87
C VAL A 244 6.46 14.21 -7.22
N VAL A 245 7.42 14.61 -8.06
CA VAL A 245 7.52 15.97 -8.61
C VAL A 245 7.59 15.86 -10.13
N MET A 246 6.68 16.53 -10.82
CA MET A 246 6.61 16.54 -12.28
C MET A 246 6.69 17.96 -12.83
N PRO A 247 7.55 18.24 -13.82
CA PRO A 247 7.58 19.54 -14.47
C PRO A 247 6.30 19.75 -15.30
N TRP A 248 5.80 20.98 -15.35
CA TRP A 248 4.64 21.33 -16.15
C TRP A 248 4.79 22.75 -16.68
N ILE A 249 4.74 22.89 -18.01
CA ILE A 249 4.84 24.19 -18.68
C ILE A 249 3.52 24.46 -19.40
N PRO A 250 2.62 25.29 -18.83
CA PRO A 250 1.38 25.69 -19.48
C PRO A 250 1.67 26.53 -20.73
N ASN A 251 0.74 26.46 -21.69
CA ASN A 251 0.83 27.20 -22.94
C ASN A 251 1.03 28.71 -22.72
N LYS A 252 2.19 29.21 -23.17
CA LYS A 252 2.64 30.60 -23.00
C LYS A 252 1.70 31.67 -23.56
N ASP A 253 0.84 31.32 -24.51
CA ASP A 253 0.07 32.29 -25.30
C ASP A 253 -1.29 32.65 -24.68
N ARG A 254 -1.65 32.07 -23.53
CA ARG A 254 -2.94 32.32 -22.86
C ARG A 254 -2.84 32.39 -21.33
N THR A 255 -3.77 33.13 -20.75
CA THR A 255 -4.14 33.00 -19.34
C THR A 255 -5.19 31.88 -19.26
N ASP A 256 -5.05 30.98 -18.31
CA ASP A 256 -6.02 29.91 -18.09
C ASP A 256 -6.16 29.57 -16.60
N THR A 257 -7.29 28.98 -16.24
CA THR A 257 -7.47 28.32 -14.94
C THR A 257 -7.52 26.83 -15.18
N TYR A 258 -6.57 26.14 -14.56
CA TYR A 258 -6.35 24.71 -14.67
C TYR A 258 -6.92 24.00 -13.45
N ASN A 259 -7.60 22.89 -13.69
CA ASN A 259 -7.91 21.88 -12.69
C ASN A 259 -6.99 20.69 -12.94
N ILE A 260 -6.09 20.43 -12.01
CA ILE A 260 -5.12 19.34 -12.10
C ILE A 260 -5.60 18.25 -11.16
N SER A 261 -5.68 17.01 -11.64
CA SER A 261 -6.00 15.86 -10.80
C SER A 261 -4.97 14.77 -10.92
N VAL A 262 -4.76 14.03 -9.83
CA VAL A 262 -3.98 12.79 -9.81
C VAL A 262 -4.88 11.68 -9.32
N GLU A 263 -4.97 10.61 -10.10
CA GLU A 263 -5.76 9.42 -9.80
C GLU A 263 -4.82 8.22 -9.67
N VAL A 264 -5.06 7.33 -8.71
CA VAL A 264 -4.27 6.10 -8.51
C VAL A 264 -5.10 4.85 -8.76
N SER A 265 -4.41 3.75 -9.07
CA SER A 265 -5.04 2.43 -9.16
C SER A 265 -4.04 1.30 -8.91
N SER A 266 -4.50 0.22 -8.30
CA SER A 266 -3.73 -1.00 -8.06
C SER A 266 -4.61 -2.24 -8.24
N VAL A 267 -4.00 -3.41 -8.32
CA VAL A 267 -4.73 -4.69 -8.44
C VAL A 267 -5.59 -4.97 -7.20
N ILE A 268 -5.11 -4.52 -6.04
CA ILE A 268 -5.84 -4.57 -4.77
C ILE A 268 -5.82 -3.14 -4.24
N ASN A 269 -7.02 -2.58 -4.11
CA ASN A 269 -7.29 -1.29 -3.51
C ASN A 269 -8.60 -1.39 -2.75
N VAL A 270 -8.64 -0.98 -1.48
CA VAL A 270 -9.81 -1.26 -0.62
C VAL A 270 -10.57 0.01 -0.23
N ASP A 271 -9.94 1.18 -0.30
CA ASP A 271 -10.55 2.48 -0.04
C ASP A 271 -10.42 3.41 -1.25
N GLU A 272 -11.43 3.41 -2.11
CA GLU A 272 -11.48 4.27 -3.28
C GLU A 272 -11.63 5.77 -2.94
N THR A 273 -11.89 6.14 -1.68
CA THR A 273 -12.14 7.54 -1.30
C THR A 273 -10.87 8.39 -1.28
N ASN A 274 -9.70 7.75 -1.27
CA ASN A 274 -8.39 8.39 -1.23
C ASN A 274 -7.60 8.23 -2.55
N ASP A 275 -8.27 7.75 -3.61
CA ASP A 275 -7.68 7.44 -4.92
C ASP A 275 -7.50 8.65 -5.83
N LEU A 276 -8.16 9.77 -5.52
CA LEU A 276 -8.21 10.95 -6.38
C LEU A 276 -8.00 12.23 -5.58
N VAL A 277 -7.08 13.06 -6.04
CA VAL A 277 -6.86 14.40 -5.49
C VAL A 277 -6.83 15.44 -6.61
N TYR A 278 -7.26 16.66 -6.33
CA TYR A 278 -7.29 17.76 -7.29
C TYR A 278 -6.76 19.07 -6.71
N VAL A 279 -6.26 19.95 -7.59
CA VAL A 279 -5.85 21.31 -7.28
C VAL A 279 -6.21 22.25 -8.42
N GLY A 280 -6.78 23.40 -8.07
CA GLY A 280 -7.05 24.48 -9.01
C GLY A 280 -5.94 25.54 -8.97
N ILE A 281 -5.48 26.00 -10.14
CA ILE A 281 -4.53 27.11 -10.26
C ILE A 281 -4.83 27.97 -11.47
N THR A 282 -4.71 29.30 -11.32
CA THR A 282 -4.77 30.25 -12.43
C THR A 282 -3.36 30.69 -12.79
N ILE A 283 -2.99 30.56 -14.07
CA ILE A 283 -1.71 30.99 -14.60
C ILE A 283 -1.95 32.10 -15.63
N GLU A 284 -1.25 33.23 -15.48
CA GLU A 284 -1.38 34.39 -16.34
C GLU A 284 -0.50 34.29 -17.58
N LYS A 285 -0.97 34.82 -18.71
CA LYS A 285 -0.18 34.90 -19.94
C LYS A 285 1.12 35.68 -19.72
N LEU A 286 2.22 35.19 -20.29
CA LEU A 286 3.45 35.98 -20.41
C LEU A 286 3.26 37.13 -21.43
N THR A 287 3.19 38.38 -20.95
CA THR A 287 2.93 39.56 -21.81
C THR A 287 4.18 40.35 -22.20
N THR A 288 5.36 39.95 -21.75
CA THR A 288 6.60 40.68 -22.02
C THR A 288 6.95 40.66 -23.52
N ASN A 289 7.02 41.82 -24.14
CA ASN A 289 7.44 42.01 -25.52
C ASN A 289 8.54 43.08 -25.59
N LEU A 290 9.76 42.69 -25.97
CA LEU A 290 10.90 43.60 -26.16
C LEU A 290 11.22 43.65 -27.66
N VAL A 291 11.28 44.87 -28.20
CA VAL A 291 11.58 45.14 -29.61
C VAL A 291 12.80 46.04 -29.73
N VAL A 292 13.59 45.88 -30.80
CA VAL A 292 14.71 46.75 -31.17
C VAL A 292 14.30 47.64 -32.33
#